data_AF-A0A2M8DL77-F1
#
_entry.id   AF-A0A2M8DL77-F1
#
_cell.length_a   1.000
_cell.length_b   1.000
_cell.length_c   1.000
_cell.angle_alpha   90.00
_cell.angle_beta   90.00
_cell.angle_gamma   90.00
#
_symmetry.space_group_name_H-M   'P 1'
#
loop_
_entity.id
_entity.type
_entity.pdbx_description
1 polymer ?
#
loop_
_entity_poly.entity_id
_entity_poly.type
_entity_poly.pdbx_seq_one_letter_code
_entity_poly.pdbx_strand_id
1 'polypeptide(L)' 'MLESELCYKIQGCIFNVANKYGKGLKEQIYQKALAEELTKQGLGFEQHKRINIYSLDTGKHLGVYVPDFLVEDKVIVEIK' A
#
# COMPACT_ATOMS: atom_id res chain seq x y z
N MET A 1 8.74 -15.94 5.65
CA MET A 1 7.65 -14.95 5.77
C MET A 1 6.57 -15.40 4.79
N LEU A 2 5.29 -15.39 5.18
CA LEU A 2 4.22 -15.48 4.17
C LEU A 2 4.44 -14.33 3.17
N GLU A 3 4.40 -14.61 1.86
CA GLU A 3 4.44 -13.62 0.77
C GLU A 3 5.79 -12.88 0.55
N SER A 4 6.95 -13.48 0.85
CA SER A 4 8.26 -12.82 0.64
C SER A 4 8.47 -12.32 -0.78
N GLU A 5 8.08 -13.08 -1.81
CA GLU A 5 8.22 -12.67 -3.21
C GLU A 5 7.37 -11.43 -3.56
N LEU A 6 6.14 -11.36 -3.05
CA LEU A 6 5.26 -10.20 -3.24
C LEU A 6 5.85 -8.97 -2.55
N CYS A 7 6.32 -9.12 -1.32
CA CYS A 7 6.99 -8.03 -0.59
C CYS A 7 8.23 -7.51 -1.35
N TYR A 8 9.05 -8.40 -1.92
CA TYR A 8 10.20 -8.00 -2.74
C TYR A 8 9.77 -7.22 -3.99
N LYS A 9 8.71 -7.64 -4.67
CA LYS A 9 8.15 -6.90 -5.83
C LYS A 9 7.66 -5.51 -5.43
N ILE A 10 6.89 -5.40 -4.35
CA ILE A 10 6.38 -4.14 -3.83
C ILE A 10 7.54 -3.21 -3.44
N GLN A 11 8.56 -3.72 -2.74
CA GLN A 11 9.75 -2.95 -2.39
C GLN A 11 10.47 -2.46 -3.64
N GLY A 12 10.61 -3.30 -4.67
CA GLY A 12 11.15 -2.90 -5.97
C GLY A 12 10.40 -1.72 -6.57
N CYS A 13 9.06 -1.73 -6.53
CA CYS A 13 8.25 -0.60 -6.98
C CYS A 13 8.54 0.67 -6.19
N ILE A 14 8.60 0.58 -4.87
CA ILE A 14 8.89 1.71 -3.98
C ILE A 14 10.27 2.30 -4.28
N PHE A 15 11.29 1.46 -4.43
CA PHE A 15 12.63 1.92 -4.78
C PHE A 15 12.70 2.55 -6.17
N ASN A 16 11.99 1.99 -7.16
CA ASN A 16 11.91 2.59 -8.50
C ASN A 16 11.33 4.01 -8.44
N VAL A 17 10.25 4.20 -7.69
CA VAL A 17 9.64 5.52 -7.47
C VAL A 17 10.62 6.45 -6.76
N ALA A 18 11.23 6.02 -5.66
CA ALA A 18 12.18 6.85 -4.90
C ALA A 18 13.40 7.26 -5.75
N ASN A 19 13.95 6.34 -6.53
CA ASN A 19 15.09 6.59 -7.42
C ASN A 19 14.75 7.57 -8.54
N LYS A 20 13.52 7.51 -9.07
CA LYS A 20 13.09 8.36 -10.19
C LYS A 20 12.74 9.78 -9.76
N TYR A 21 12.07 9.94 -8.62
CA TYR A 21 11.51 11.22 -8.19
C TYR A 21 12.29 11.90 -7.05
N GLY A 22 13.22 11.19 -6.41
CA GLY A 22 14.01 11.73 -5.32
C GLY A 22 13.17 12.06 -4.08
N LYS A 23 13.61 13.05 -3.31
CA LYS A 23 12.92 13.55 -2.10
C LYS A 23 12.38 14.96 -2.34
N GLY A 24 11.38 15.37 -1.56
CA GLY A 24 10.87 16.75 -1.54
C GLY A 24 9.51 16.97 -2.20
N LEU A 25 8.90 15.92 -2.77
CA LEU A 25 7.53 15.97 -3.27
C LEU A 25 6.50 15.75 -2.15
N LYS A 26 5.26 16.18 -2.40
CA LYS A 26 4.12 15.87 -1.53
C LYS A 26 3.84 14.37 -1.58
N GLU A 27 3.42 13.79 -0.45
CA GLU A 27 3.05 12.37 -0.30
C GLU A 27 2.09 11.87 -1.38
N GLN A 28 1.06 12.68 -1.69
CA GLN A 28 0.10 12.37 -2.75
C GLN A 28 0.73 12.13 -4.13
N ILE A 29 1.89 12.74 -4.41
CA ILE A 29 2.62 12.51 -5.66
C ILE A 29 3.30 11.15 -5.63
N TYR A 30 3.88 10.73 -4.49
CA TYR A 30 4.44 9.39 -4.35
C TYR A 30 3.37 8.31 -4.38
N GLN A 31 2.20 8.55 -3.79
CA GLN A 31 1.04 7.65 -3.93
C GLN A 31 0.68 7.44 -5.41
N LYS A 32 0.55 8.54 -6.18
CA LYS A 32 0.25 8.44 -7.62
C LYS A 32 1.35 7.71 -8.39
N ALA A 33 2.61 8.01 -8.10
CA ALA A 33 3.75 7.36 -8.76
C ALA A 33 3.85 5.86 -8.41
N LEU A 34 3.56 5.47 -7.16
CA LEU A 34 3.55 4.08 -6.75
C LEU A 34 2.39 3.32 -7.37
N ALA A 35 1.20 3.92 -7.47
CA ALA A 35 0.06 3.33 -8.17
C ALA A 35 0.41 3.04 -9.65
N GLU A 36 1.08 3.97 -10.32
CA GLU A 36 1.55 3.79 -11.69
C GLU A 36 2.58 2.65 -11.79
N GLU A 37 3.54 2.57 -10.85
CA GLU A 37 4.57 1.53 -10.85
C GLU A 37 3.99 0.13 -10.54
N LEU A 38 3.09 0.01 -9.56
CA LEU A 38 2.38 -1.24 -9.26
C LEU A 38 1.60 -1.74 -10.47
N THR A 39 0.92 -0.83 -11.19
CA THR A 39 0.21 -1.15 -12.43
C THR A 39 1.16 -1.69 -13.50
N LYS A 40 2.34 -1.08 -13.68
CA LYS A 40 3.35 -1.53 -14.65
C LYS A 40 3.90 -2.91 -14.32
N GLN A 41 4.04 -3.24 -13.04
CA GLN A 41 4.48 -4.55 -12.59
C GLN A 41 3.36 -5.61 -12.63
N GLY A 42 2.15 -5.23 -13.06
CA GLY A 42 1.00 -6.13 -13.15
C GLY A 42 0.46 -6.58 -11.80
N LEU A 43 0.67 -5.79 -10.74
CA LEU A 43 0.14 -6.06 -9.41
C LEU A 43 -1.26 -5.46 -9.27
N GLY A 44 -2.22 -6.25 -8.82
CA GLY A 44 -3.54 -5.79 -8.41
C GLY A 44 -3.47 -5.02 -7.09
N PHE A 45 -4.14 -3.88 -7.01
CA PHE A 45 -4.23 -3.11 -5.78
C PHE A 45 -5.53 -2.31 -5.68
N GLU A 46 -5.95 -2.03 -4.45
CA GLU A 46 -7.01 -1.10 -4.12
C GLU A 46 -6.44 0.10 -3.36
N GLN A 47 -6.87 1.30 -3.73
CA GLN A 47 -6.49 2.52 -3.02
C GLN A 47 -7.58 2.93 -2.03
N HIS A 48 -7.19 3.38 -0.83
CA HIS A 48 -8.12 3.91 0.17
C HIS A 48 -9.27 2.95 0.51
N LYS A 49 -9.01 1.63 0.53
CA LYS A 49 -10.00 0.63 0.89
C LYS A 49 -10.44 0.84 2.34
N ARG A 50 -11.73 0.98 2.60
CA ARG A 50 -12.25 1.16 3.96
C ARG A 50 -12.32 -0.20 4.65
N ILE A 51 -11.53 -0.38 5.71
CA ILE A 51 -11.47 -1.61 6.49
C ILE A 51 -12.07 -1.32 7.87
N ASN A 52 -13.21 -1.94 8.17
CA ASN A 52 -13.82 -1.86 9.50
C ASN A 52 -12.98 -2.69 10.47
N ILE A 53 -12.60 -2.07 11.59
CA ILE A 53 -11.86 -2.71 12.66
C ILE A 53 -12.84 -3.02 13.79
N TYR A 54 -12.83 -4.28 14.23
CA TYR A 54 -13.64 -4.77 15.33
C TYR A 54 -12.72 -5.25 16.46
N SER A 55 -13.17 -5.05 17.70
CA SER A 55 -12.51 -5.61 18.88
C SER A 55 -12.57 -7.12 18.84
N LEU A 56 -11.42 -7.79 18.98
CA LEU A 56 -11.36 -9.26 19.03
C LEU A 56 -11.99 -9.82 20.30
N ASP A 57 -11.96 -9.07 21.42
CA ASP A 57 -12.52 -9.51 22.69
C ASP A 57 -14.03 -9.28 22.80
N THR A 58 -14.52 -8.14 22.28
CA THR A 58 -15.91 -7.67 22.51
C THR A 58 -16.77 -7.67 21.25
N GLY A 59 -16.18 -7.84 20.06
CA GLY A 59 -16.86 -7.69 18.78
C GLY A 59 -17.30 -6.26 18.45
N LYS A 60 -17.07 -5.29 19.33
CA LYS A 60 -17.48 -3.90 19.13
C LYS A 60 -16.73 -3.27 17.97
N HIS A 61 -17.43 -2.52 17.12
CA HIS A 61 -16.80 -1.69 16.08
C HIS A 61 -15.91 -0.62 16.72
N LEU A 62 -14.63 -0.63 16.37
CA LEU A 62 -13.61 0.29 16.89
C LEU A 62 -13.36 1.46 15.96
N GLY A 63 -13.59 1.30 14.66
CA GLY A 63 -13.40 2.36 13.69
C GLY A 63 -13.12 1.84 12.29
N VAL A 64 -12.74 2.75 11.40
CA VAL A 64 -12.39 2.45 10.01
C VAL A 64 -10.93 2.81 9.79
N TYR A 65 -10.14 1.84 9.34
CA TYR A 65 -8.80 2.04 8.84
C TYR A 65 -8.85 2.17 7.31
N VAL A 66 -8.10 3.12 6.76
CA VAL A 66 -8.05 3.41 5.33
C VAL A 66 -6.59 3.50 4.92
N PRO A 67 -5.99 2.40 4.45
CA PRO A 67 -4.62 2.44 3.98
C PRO A 67 -4.49 3.08 2.60
N ASP A 68 -3.27 3.54 2.28
CA ASP A 68 -2.97 4.05 0.94
C ASP A 68 -3.19 2.97 -0.13
N PHE A 69 -2.71 1.75 0.14
CA PHE A 69 -2.88 0.60 -0.75
C PHE A 69 -3.15 -0.70 0.01
N LEU A 70 -4.03 -1.52 -0.54
CA LEU A 70 -4.09 -2.97 -0.31
C LEU A 70 -3.68 -3.66 -1.62
N VAL A 71 -2.54 -4.34 -1.61
CA VAL A 71 -1.94 -5.01 -2.78
C VAL A 71 -2.24 -6.50 -2.73
N GLU A 72 -2.74 -7.06 -3.82
CA GLU A 72 -3.10 -8.48 -4.01
C GLU A 72 -4.01 -9.04 -2.90
N ASP A 73 -4.83 -8.19 -2.28
CA ASP A 73 -5.66 -8.51 -1.09
C ASP A 73 -4.87 -9.10 0.09
N LYS A 74 -3.55 -8.88 0.13
CA LYS A 74 -2.63 -9.55 1.06
C LYS A 74 -1.74 -8.59 1.85
N VAL A 75 -1.27 -7.52 1.22
CA VAL A 75 -0.26 -6.62 1.79
C VAL A 75 -0.78 -5.20 1.84
N ILE A 76 -0.76 -4.59 3.02
CA ILE A 76 -1.07 -3.18 3.20
C ILE A 76 0.21 -2.35 3.04
N VAL A 77 0.15 -1.26 2.28
CA VAL A 77 1.25 -0.31 2.10
C VAL A 77 0.81 1.09 2.52
N GLU A 78 1.67 1.75 3.28
CA GLU A 78 1.51 3.11 3.81
C GLU A 78 2.73 3.94 3.40
N ILE A 79 2.51 5.10 2.81
CA ILE A 79 3.56 6.05 2.43
C ILE A 79 3.65 7.12 3.52
N LYS A 80 4.87 7.39 4.01
CA LYS A 80 5.18 8.40 5.04
C LYS A 80 6.56 9.02 4.83
#